data_AF-A0A3S9USH6-F1
#
_entry.id   AF-A0A3S9USH6-F1
#
_cell.length_a   1.000
_cell.length_b   1.000
_cell.length_c   1.000
_cell.angle_alpha   90.00
_cell.angle_beta   90.00
_cell.angle_gamma   90.00
#
_symmetry.space_group_name_H-M   'P 1'
#
loop_
_entity.id
_entity.type
_entity.pdbx_description
1 polymer ?
#
loop_
_entity_poly.entity_id
_entity_poly.type
_entity_poly.pdbx_seq_one_letter_code
_entity_poly.pdbx_strand_id
1 'polypeptide(L)'
;MRKYLKVVLLLLLSTMLTSCSLMSSQDLSNIPEEVQLLDTTTGHTLYIGMKKKEISSKKLVKVKDIVESDKLLKSYQYEGINMKFYDNILVFMHISDTSEKGRFETKGLGIGSDVLEIKSVYRHMPLYNPAFNNHSYVISKEDLHYFESLTELQEQDRSDPQFYMLDFNIDEHNKIRSFSLYDDKYVVGTMGYIE
;
A
#
# COMPACT_ATOMS: atom_id res chain seq x y z
N MET A 1 8.46 -12.00 57.48
CA MET A 1 8.93 -12.29 56.11
C MET A 1 7.83 -12.40 55.05
N ARG A 2 6.59 -12.84 55.37
CA ARG A 2 5.47 -12.97 54.39
C ARG A 2 5.00 -11.68 53.68
N LYS A 3 5.22 -10.49 54.25
CA LYS A 3 4.77 -9.21 53.67
C LYS A 3 5.66 -8.72 52.51
N TYR A 4 6.95 -9.04 52.54
CA TYR A 4 7.90 -8.63 51.49
C TYR A 4 7.81 -9.51 50.24
N LEU A 5 7.38 -10.78 50.39
CA LEU A 5 7.19 -11.70 49.27
C LEU A 5 6.11 -11.21 48.29
N LYS A 6 5.03 -10.60 48.80
CA LYS A 6 3.95 -10.06 47.95
C LYS A 6 4.38 -8.83 47.15
N VAL A 7 5.25 -7.99 47.71
CA VAL A 7 5.77 -6.79 47.05
C VAL A 7 6.75 -7.17 45.94
N VAL A 8 7.62 -8.15 46.19
CA VAL A 8 8.57 -8.66 45.18
C VAL A 8 7.83 -9.35 44.02
N LEU A 9 6.76 -10.12 44.31
CA LEU A 9 5.96 -10.76 43.25
C LEU A 9 5.23 -9.73 42.37
N LEU A 10 4.78 -8.61 42.94
CA LEU A 10 4.13 -7.53 42.20
C LEU A 10 5.11 -6.78 41.27
N LEU A 11 6.35 -6.57 41.73
CA LEU A 11 7.44 -5.96 40.95
C LEU A 11 7.93 -6.85 39.80
N LEU A 12 7.89 -8.17 39.98
CA LEU A 12 8.17 -9.14 38.90
C LEU A 12 7.04 -9.19 37.85
N LEU A 13 5.80 -8.97 38.27
CA LEU A 13 4.67 -8.87 37.32
C LEU A 13 4.74 -7.59 36.48
N SER A 14 5.15 -6.46 37.08
CA SER A 14 5.27 -5.19 36.35
C SER A 14 6.44 -5.16 35.35
N THR A 15 7.51 -5.90 35.62
CA THR A 15 8.65 -6.03 34.70
C THR A 15 8.39 -6.98 33.52
N MET A 16 7.44 -7.92 33.65
CA MET A 16 6.99 -8.78 32.55
C MET A 16 6.01 -8.07 31.60
N LEU A 17 5.24 -7.10 32.10
CA LEU A 17 4.31 -6.27 31.31
C LEU A 17 5.02 -5.17 30.49
N THR A 18 6.28 -4.85 30.80
CA THR A 18 7.14 -3.97 29.99
C THR A 18 7.95 -4.74 28.95
N SER A 19 7.48 -5.93 28.56
CA SER A 19 7.82 -6.48 27.24
C SER A 19 7.17 -5.58 26.19
N CYS A 20 7.66 -4.34 26.09
CA CYS A 20 7.54 -3.51 24.92
C CYS A 20 7.90 -4.43 23.77
N SER A 21 6.88 -4.86 23.02
CA SER A 21 7.04 -5.36 21.68
C SER A 21 8.01 -4.41 21.01
N LEU A 22 9.25 -4.85 20.81
CA LEU A 22 10.14 -4.25 19.83
C LEU A 22 9.33 -4.35 18.53
N MET A 23 8.59 -3.28 18.21
CA MET A 23 8.22 -3.02 16.84
C MET A 23 9.55 -2.97 16.11
N SER A 24 9.84 -4.05 15.39
CA SER A 24 10.99 -4.14 14.51
C SER A 24 10.94 -2.93 13.61
N SER A 25 11.75 -1.90 13.90
CA SER A 25 11.85 -0.71 13.07
C SER A 25 12.39 -1.15 11.73
N GLN A 26 11.51 -1.27 10.75
CA GLN A 26 11.89 -1.57 9.40
C GLN A 26 12.65 -0.36 8.87
N ASP A 27 13.86 -0.57 8.35
CA ASP A 27 14.61 0.52 7.71
C ASP A 27 13.93 0.86 6.38
N LEU A 28 13.31 2.04 6.34
CA LEU A 28 12.59 2.57 5.18
C LEU A 28 13.35 3.72 4.51
N SER A 29 14.58 4.01 4.95
CA SER A 29 15.35 5.21 4.52
C SER A 29 15.56 5.33 3.02
N ASN A 30 15.51 4.23 2.27
CA ASN A 30 15.68 4.18 0.82
C ASN A 30 14.38 3.84 0.06
N ILE A 31 13.23 3.77 0.73
CA ILE A 31 11.94 3.45 0.11
C ILE A 31 11.16 4.77 -0.03
N PRO A 32 10.75 5.17 -1.24
CA PRO A 32 9.90 6.35 -1.44
C PRO A 32 8.59 6.24 -0.66
N GLU A 33 8.09 7.33 -0.08
CA GLU A 33 6.82 7.33 0.65
C GLU A 33 5.62 7.02 -0.26
N GLU A 34 5.74 7.38 -1.55
CA GLU A 34 4.76 7.18 -2.61
C GLU A 34 4.39 5.71 -2.82
N VAL A 35 5.33 4.81 -2.54
CA VAL A 35 5.15 3.37 -2.70
C VAL A 35 4.89 2.65 -1.38
N GLN A 36 4.65 3.39 -0.30
CA GLN A 36 4.39 2.85 1.03
C GLN A 36 2.91 2.85 1.37
N LEU A 37 2.53 1.85 2.17
CA LEU A 37 1.23 1.68 2.78
C LEU A 37 1.41 1.37 4.26
N LEU A 38 0.98 2.28 5.13
CA LEU A 38 0.98 2.10 6.58
C LEU A 38 -0.29 1.37 7.03
N ASP A 39 -0.14 0.26 7.73
CA ASP A 39 -1.19 -0.35 8.55
C ASP A 39 -1.21 0.33 9.91
N THR A 40 -2.08 1.32 10.10
CA THR A 40 -2.16 2.16 11.31
C THR A 40 -2.51 1.35 12.56
N THR A 41 -3.12 0.18 12.41
CA THR A 41 -3.44 -0.72 13.51
C THR A 41 -2.20 -1.43 14.04
N THR A 42 -1.28 -1.80 13.15
CA THR A 42 -0.09 -2.60 13.51
C THR A 42 1.21 -1.81 13.50
N GLY A 43 1.18 -0.60 12.93
CA GLY A 43 2.32 0.26 12.66
C GLY A 43 3.31 -0.34 11.65
N HIS A 44 2.92 -1.39 10.92
CA HIS A 44 3.74 -2.01 9.90
C HIS A 44 3.56 -1.29 8.56
N THR A 45 4.67 -1.05 7.86
CA THR A 45 4.65 -0.44 6.53
C THR A 45 4.92 -1.51 5.47
N LEU A 46 3.98 -1.65 4.55
CA LEU A 46 4.11 -2.44 3.33
C LEU A 46 4.57 -1.52 2.20
N TYR A 47 5.29 -2.05 1.21
CA TYR A 47 5.69 -1.24 0.05
C TYR A 47 5.88 -2.06 -1.22
N ILE A 48 5.73 -1.42 -2.38
CA ILE A 48 6.01 -2.05 -3.68
C ILE A 48 7.51 -2.28 -3.82
N GLY A 49 7.90 -3.51 -4.16
CA GLY A 49 9.28 -3.99 -4.13
C GLY A 49 9.65 -4.80 -2.89
N MET A 50 8.78 -4.85 -1.87
CA MET A 50 9.02 -5.60 -0.63
C MET A 50 9.12 -7.11 -0.90
N LYS A 51 10.10 -7.78 -0.28
CA LYS A 51 10.24 -9.23 -0.43
C LYS A 51 9.17 -9.92 0.41
N LYS A 52 8.52 -10.94 -0.14
CA LYS A 52 7.49 -11.73 0.56
C LYS A 52 7.94 -12.20 1.95
N LYS A 53 9.20 -12.58 2.11
CA LYS A 53 9.77 -13.06 3.38
C LYS A 53 9.82 -12.00 4.49
N GLU A 54 9.72 -10.71 4.13
CA GLU A 54 9.72 -9.59 5.07
C GLU A 54 8.32 -9.34 5.64
N ILE A 55 7.28 -9.88 4.99
CA ILE A 55 5.90 -9.83 5.47
C ILE A 55 5.63 -11.06 6.34
N SER A 56 5.00 -10.85 7.49
CA SER A 56 4.67 -11.94 8.42
C SER A 56 3.85 -13.04 7.75
N SER A 57 4.44 -14.23 7.63
CA SER A 57 3.80 -15.39 6.99
C SER A 57 2.52 -15.86 7.69
N LYS A 58 2.35 -15.53 8.99
CA LYS A 58 1.12 -15.82 9.74
C LYS A 58 -0.07 -14.97 9.29
N LYS A 59 0.19 -13.79 8.73
CA LYS A 59 -0.84 -12.84 8.27
C LYS A 59 -1.10 -12.93 6.77
N LEU A 60 -0.15 -13.49 6.02
CA LEU A 60 -0.21 -13.58 4.57
C LEU A 60 -0.84 -14.92 4.14
N VAL A 61 -2.08 -14.85 3.64
CA VAL A 61 -2.85 -16.02 3.21
C VAL A 61 -2.80 -16.13 1.69
N LYS A 62 -2.45 -17.30 1.15
CA LYS A 62 -2.48 -17.50 -0.32
C LYS A 62 -3.92 -17.59 -0.81
N VAL A 63 -4.25 -16.83 -1.85
CA VAL A 63 -5.56 -16.90 -2.52
C VAL A 63 -5.45 -17.84 -3.72
N LYS A 64 -6.50 -18.59 -4.01
CA LYS A 64 -6.51 -19.50 -5.17
C LYS A 64 -6.65 -18.66 -6.45
N ASP A 65 -5.61 -18.62 -7.26
CA ASP A 65 -5.63 -17.96 -8.56
C ASP A 65 -6.60 -18.71 -9.49
N ILE A 66 -7.63 -18.02 -9.99
CA ILE A 66 -8.73 -18.66 -10.74
C ILE A 66 -8.29 -19.00 -12.17
N VAL A 67 -7.48 -18.15 -12.80
CA VAL A 67 -6.75 -18.41 -14.05
C VAL A 67 -5.61 -17.39 -14.13
N GLU A 68 -4.39 -17.75 -13.75
CA GLU A 68 -3.21 -16.94 -14.11
C GLU A 68 -2.43 -17.72 -15.17
N SER A 69 -2.38 -17.17 -16.39
CA SER A 69 -1.57 -17.71 -17.49
C SER A 69 -0.07 -17.61 -17.21
N ASP A 70 0.34 -16.78 -16.24
CA ASP A 70 1.71 -16.57 -15.83
C ASP A 70 1.97 -17.17 -14.44
N LYS A 71 2.83 -18.19 -14.37
CA LYS A 71 3.18 -18.91 -13.12
C LYS A 71 4.01 -18.06 -12.14
N LEU A 72 4.49 -16.89 -12.56
CA LEU A 72 5.36 -16.03 -11.77
C LEU A 72 4.58 -15.05 -10.89
N LEU A 73 3.37 -14.68 -11.29
CA LEU A 73 2.46 -13.88 -10.48
C LEU A 73 1.70 -14.81 -9.50
N LYS A 74 1.51 -14.36 -8.26
CA LYS A 74 0.82 -15.13 -7.22
C LYS A 74 0.01 -14.20 -6.33
N SER A 75 -1.27 -14.53 -6.12
CA SER A 75 -2.15 -13.73 -5.28
C SER A 75 -2.12 -14.16 -3.80
N TYR A 76 -2.14 -13.16 -2.92
CA TYR A 76 -2.25 -13.32 -1.48
C TYR A 76 -3.20 -12.28 -0.90
N GLN A 77 -3.63 -12.52 0.33
CA GLN A 77 -4.33 -11.55 1.14
C GLN A 77 -3.53 -11.30 2.42
N TYR A 78 -3.38 -10.04 2.81
CA TYR A 78 -2.84 -9.62 4.09
C TYR A 78 -3.90 -8.77 4.77
N GLU A 79 -4.48 -9.27 5.86
CA GLU A 79 -5.38 -8.46 6.71
C GLU A 79 -6.52 -7.76 5.94
N GLY A 80 -7.04 -8.40 4.88
CA GLY A 80 -8.08 -7.85 3.99
C GLY A 80 -7.56 -7.18 2.71
N ILE A 81 -6.28 -6.82 2.64
CA ILE A 81 -5.63 -6.25 1.44
C ILE A 81 -5.34 -7.37 0.44
N ASN A 82 -5.74 -7.18 -0.82
CA ASN A 82 -5.35 -8.06 -1.90
C ASN A 82 -3.95 -7.69 -2.41
N MET A 83 -3.06 -8.66 -2.47
CA MET A 83 -1.67 -8.48 -2.86
C MET A 83 -1.30 -9.41 -4.01
N LYS A 84 -0.43 -8.95 -4.92
CA LYS A 84 0.20 -9.82 -5.91
C LYS A 84 1.71 -9.76 -5.81
N PHE A 85 2.35 -10.91 -5.96
CA PHE A 85 3.80 -11.05 -5.95
C PHE A 85 4.30 -11.61 -7.26
N TYR A 86 5.30 -10.97 -7.85
CA TYR A 86 6.07 -11.49 -8.98
C TYR A 86 7.44 -11.94 -8.46
N ASP A 87 7.80 -13.21 -8.66
CA ASP A 87 9.05 -13.79 -8.13
C ASP A 87 9.34 -13.47 -6.64
N ASN A 88 8.30 -13.55 -5.80
CA ASN A 88 8.34 -13.22 -4.37
C ASN A 88 8.59 -11.73 -4.03
N ILE A 89 8.45 -10.83 -5.00
CA ILE A 89 8.47 -9.37 -4.80
C ILE A 89 7.04 -8.84 -4.88
N LEU A 90 6.63 -8.01 -3.91
CA LEU A 90 5.32 -7.38 -3.89
C LEU A 90 5.23 -6.34 -5.02
N VAL A 91 4.31 -6.54 -5.96
CA VAL A 91 4.16 -5.67 -7.15
C VAL A 91 2.80 -4.98 -7.21
N PHE A 92 1.85 -5.40 -6.38
CA PHE A 92 0.50 -4.84 -6.35
C PHE A 92 -0.12 -4.96 -4.96
N MET A 93 -0.78 -3.90 -4.52
CA MET A 93 -1.65 -3.87 -3.36
C MET A 93 -2.99 -3.23 -3.74
N HIS A 94 -4.09 -3.81 -3.27
CA HIS A 94 -5.42 -3.23 -3.38
C HIS A 94 -6.16 -3.29 -2.06
N ILE A 95 -6.58 -2.12 -1.60
CA ILE A 95 -7.37 -1.92 -0.41
C ILE A 95 -8.82 -1.78 -0.88
N SER A 96 -9.65 -2.79 -0.61
CA SER A 96 -11.06 -2.82 -1.02
C SER A 96 -11.93 -1.89 -0.16
N ASP A 97 -13.10 -1.56 -0.69
CA ASP A 97 -14.15 -0.78 0.01
C ASP A 97 -14.70 -1.45 1.27
N THR A 98 -14.49 -2.74 1.43
CA THR A 98 -14.81 -3.48 2.66
C THR A 98 -13.76 -3.32 3.77
N SER A 99 -12.64 -2.66 3.50
CA SER A 99 -11.61 -2.43 4.52
C SER A 99 -12.05 -1.36 5.54
N GLU A 100 -11.55 -1.48 6.77
CA GLU A 100 -11.81 -0.52 7.83
C GLU A 100 -11.27 0.87 7.47
N LYS A 101 -12.09 1.90 7.74
CA LYS A 101 -11.77 3.30 7.48
C LYS A 101 -10.51 3.72 8.22
N GLY A 102 -9.54 4.31 7.52
CA GLY A 102 -8.28 4.81 8.11
C GLY A 102 -7.29 3.73 8.60
N ARG A 103 -7.58 2.44 8.37
CA ARG A 103 -6.65 1.38 8.77
C ARG A 103 -5.40 1.34 7.89
N PHE A 104 -5.58 1.50 6.58
CA PHE A 104 -4.48 1.48 5.63
C PHE A 104 -4.35 2.84 4.96
N GLU A 105 -3.17 3.43 5.05
CA GLU A 105 -2.92 4.80 4.63
C GLU A 105 -1.67 4.91 3.75
N THR A 106 -1.75 5.74 2.71
CA THR A 106 -0.60 6.20 1.92
C THR A 106 -0.49 7.71 2.07
N LYS A 107 0.66 8.20 2.57
CA LYS A 107 0.89 9.60 2.95
C LYS A 107 -0.25 10.20 3.81
N GLY A 108 -0.82 9.39 4.71
CA GLY A 108 -1.92 9.78 5.61
C GLY A 108 -3.31 9.78 4.96
N LEU A 109 -3.43 9.39 3.68
CA LEU A 109 -4.71 9.22 3.01
C LEU A 109 -5.14 7.76 3.05
N GLY A 110 -6.39 7.51 3.44
CA GLY A 110 -6.95 6.17 3.47
C GLY A 110 -8.41 6.19 3.00
N ILE A 111 -9.09 5.05 3.19
CA ILE A 111 -10.52 4.97 2.93
C ILE A 111 -11.25 6.05 3.74
N GLY A 112 -12.15 6.76 3.07
CA GLY A 112 -13.03 7.78 3.58
C GLY A 112 -12.38 9.17 3.76
N SER A 113 -11.14 9.38 3.33
CA SER A 113 -10.55 10.70 3.10
C SER A 113 -11.20 11.40 1.91
N ASP A 114 -11.27 12.73 1.95
CA ASP A 114 -11.85 13.54 0.87
C ASP A 114 -10.88 13.68 -0.32
N VAL A 115 -11.41 13.71 -1.55
CA VAL A 115 -10.60 13.91 -2.76
C VAL A 115 -9.79 15.21 -2.72
N LEU A 116 -10.26 16.25 -2.02
CA LEU A 116 -9.54 17.52 -1.87
C LEU A 116 -8.30 17.37 -0.96
N GLU A 117 -8.28 16.40 -0.04
CA GLU A 117 -7.11 16.09 0.79
C GLU A 117 -5.97 15.54 -0.06
N ILE A 118 -6.27 14.83 -1.15
CA ILE A 118 -5.29 14.27 -2.07
C ILE A 118 -4.37 15.37 -2.62
N LYS A 119 -4.94 16.49 -3.09
CA LYS A 119 -4.17 17.64 -3.59
C LYS A 119 -3.30 18.26 -2.51
N SER A 120 -3.78 18.32 -1.26
CA SER A 120 -3.03 18.90 -0.15
C SER A 120 -1.76 18.10 0.13
N VAL A 121 -1.87 16.77 0.13
CA VAL A 121 -0.78 15.84 0.45
C VAL A 121 0.24 15.74 -0.68
N TYR A 122 -0.21 15.63 -1.92
CA TYR A 122 0.65 15.43 -3.09
C TYR A 122 1.02 16.74 -3.80
N ARG A 123 0.43 17.88 -3.39
CA ARG A 123 0.66 19.24 -3.90
C ARG A 123 0.18 19.52 -5.33
N HIS A 124 -0.37 18.54 -6.03
CA HIS A 124 -0.98 18.67 -7.35
C HIS A 124 -2.21 17.76 -7.44
N MET A 125 -3.00 17.89 -8.52
CA MET A 125 -4.17 17.04 -8.73
C MET A 125 -3.77 15.78 -9.50
N PRO A 126 -4.31 14.60 -9.13
CA PRO A 126 -4.12 13.38 -9.89
C PRO A 126 -4.90 13.43 -11.21
N LEU A 127 -4.49 12.59 -12.17
CA LEU A 127 -5.20 12.39 -13.44
C LEU A 127 -6.58 11.78 -13.16
N TYR A 128 -7.64 12.40 -13.68
CA TYR A 128 -8.98 11.84 -13.55
C TYR A 128 -9.33 10.95 -14.73
N ASN A 129 -9.73 9.70 -14.46
CA ASN A 129 -10.28 8.82 -15.49
C ASN A 129 -11.80 8.66 -15.27
N PRO A 130 -12.63 9.25 -16.16
CA PRO A 130 -14.08 9.21 -16.02
C PRO A 130 -14.66 7.81 -16.26
N ALA A 131 -13.98 6.92 -17.00
CA ALA A 131 -14.50 5.58 -17.29
C ALA A 131 -14.58 4.70 -16.03
N PHE A 132 -13.66 4.91 -15.09
CA PHE A 132 -13.59 4.13 -13.84
C PHE A 132 -13.90 4.97 -12.59
N ASN A 133 -14.19 6.26 -12.77
CA ASN A 133 -14.37 7.24 -11.69
C ASN A 133 -13.23 7.17 -10.66
N ASN A 134 -11.99 7.17 -11.15
CA ASN A 134 -10.80 7.12 -10.32
C ASN A 134 -9.86 8.29 -10.60
N HIS A 135 -9.01 8.56 -9.62
CA HIS A 135 -7.99 9.58 -9.62
C HIS A 135 -6.63 8.89 -9.49
N SER A 136 -5.79 9.02 -10.51
CA SER A 136 -4.55 8.27 -10.66
C SER A 136 -3.33 9.18 -10.63
N TYR A 137 -2.34 8.81 -9.81
CA TYR A 137 -0.97 9.29 -9.99
C TYR A 137 -0.18 8.28 -10.80
N VAL A 138 0.49 8.77 -11.84
CA VAL A 138 1.55 8.06 -12.54
C VAL A 138 2.86 8.66 -12.05
N ILE A 139 3.75 7.80 -11.56
CA ILE A 139 4.96 8.22 -10.86
C ILE A 139 6.16 7.55 -11.52
N SER A 140 7.08 8.33 -12.07
CA SER A 140 8.33 7.85 -12.64
C SER A 140 9.20 7.17 -11.58
N LYS A 141 9.70 5.97 -11.85
CA LYS A 141 10.59 5.27 -10.91
C LYS A 141 12.00 5.85 -10.82
N GLU A 142 12.43 6.59 -11.85
CA GLU A 142 13.80 7.12 -11.91
C GLU A 142 13.99 8.31 -10.95
N ASP A 143 13.02 9.21 -10.93
CA ASP A 143 13.13 10.52 -10.28
C ASP A 143 11.91 10.86 -9.41
N LEU A 144 10.94 9.96 -9.27
CA LEU A 144 9.68 10.17 -8.55
C LEU A 144 8.86 11.36 -9.09
N HIS A 145 9.08 11.69 -10.37
CA HIS A 145 8.29 12.70 -11.07
C HIS A 145 6.83 12.25 -11.22
N TYR A 146 5.90 13.16 -10.97
CA TYR A 146 4.47 12.92 -11.13
C TYR A 146 3.99 13.53 -12.44
N PHE A 147 3.27 12.74 -13.24
CA PHE A 147 2.68 13.24 -14.48
C PHE A 147 1.36 13.95 -14.18
N GLU A 148 1.24 15.20 -14.61
CA GLU A 148 0.05 16.03 -14.40
C GLU A 148 -0.91 15.96 -15.59
N SER A 149 -0.48 15.40 -16.73
CA SER A 149 -1.36 15.18 -17.89
C SER A 149 -1.02 13.91 -18.67
N LEU A 150 -2.01 13.40 -19.41
CA LEU A 150 -1.77 12.32 -20.38
C LEU A 150 -0.84 12.76 -21.52
N THR A 151 -0.90 14.04 -21.91
CA THR A 151 -0.01 14.60 -22.93
C THR A 151 1.44 14.52 -22.49
N GLU A 152 1.74 14.92 -21.25
CA GLU A 152 3.09 14.82 -20.68
C GLU A 152 3.60 13.37 -20.64
N LEU A 153 2.71 12.43 -20.30
CA LEU A 153 3.03 11.00 -20.30
C LEU A 153 3.33 10.49 -21.73
N GLN A 154 2.57 10.94 -22.72
CA GLN A 154 2.75 10.58 -24.15
C GLN A 154 4.00 11.22 -24.76
N GLU A 155 4.37 12.42 -24.33
CA GLU A 155 5.56 13.14 -24.78
C GLU A 155 6.86 12.56 -24.20
N GLN A 156 6.77 11.75 -23.13
CA GLN A 156 7.90 11.06 -22.56
C GLN A 156 8.31 9.87 -23.45
N ASP A 157 9.06 10.18 -24.51
CA ASP A 157 9.59 9.22 -25.48
C ASP A 157 10.67 8.33 -24.83
N ARG A 158 10.24 7.23 -24.23
CA ARG A 158 11.11 6.19 -23.67
C ARG A 158 10.64 4.82 -24.15
N SER A 159 11.59 3.99 -24.56
CA SER A 159 11.31 2.65 -25.11
C SER A 159 10.82 1.62 -24.09
N ASP A 160 10.94 1.89 -22.79
CA ASP A 160 10.45 1.05 -21.68
C ASP A 160 10.27 1.92 -20.43
N PRO A 161 9.24 2.79 -20.39
CA PRO A 161 9.04 3.62 -19.22
C PRO A 161 8.53 2.74 -18.07
N GLN A 162 9.11 2.91 -16.88
CA GLN A 162 8.74 2.15 -15.69
C GLN A 162 8.11 3.10 -14.68
N PHE A 163 6.88 2.79 -14.28
CA PHE A 163 6.08 3.64 -13.43
C PHE A 163 5.57 2.91 -12.20
N TYR A 164 5.36 3.67 -11.13
CA TYR A 164 4.39 3.29 -10.12
C TYR A 164 3.06 3.96 -10.43
N MET A 165 1.98 3.27 -10.13
CA MET A 165 0.62 3.79 -10.25
C MET A 165 -0.06 3.76 -8.89
N LEU A 166 -0.71 4.87 -8.54
CA LEU A 166 -1.54 5.00 -7.35
C LEU A 166 -2.93 5.46 -7.77
N ASP A 167 -3.90 4.57 -7.68
CA ASP A 167 -5.27 4.81 -8.12
C ASP A 167 -6.21 4.93 -6.92
N PHE A 168 -6.84 6.08 -6.76
CA PHE A 168 -7.89 6.32 -5.79
C PHE A 168 -9.26 6.21 -6.46
N ASN A 169 -10.06 5.22 -6.08
CA ASN A 169 -11.46 5.13 -6.52
C ASN A 169 -12.32 5.98 -5.59
N ILE A 170 -13.16 6.83 -6.18
CA ILE A 170 -13.95 7.81 -5.44
C ILE A 170 -15.44 7.38 -5.44
N ASP A 171 -16.12 7.58 -4.30
CA ASP A 171 -17.56 7.40 -4.17
C ASP A 171 -18.37 8.63 -4.58
N GLU A 172 -19.70 8.53 -4.53
CA GLU A 172 -20.61 9.63 -4.86
C GLU A 172 -20.54 10.84 -3.90
N HIS A 173 -19.85 10.69 -2.76
CA HIS A 173 -19.64 11.74 -1.75
C HIS A 173 -18.24 12.37 -1.84
N ASN A 174 -17.51 12.13 -2.94
CA ASN A 174 -16.14 12.59 -3.16
C ASN A 174 -15.13 12.06 -2.14
N LYS A 175 -15.34 10.84 -1.63
CA LYS A 175 -14.41 10.19 -0.70
C LYS A 175 -13.73 8.98 -1.33
N ILE A 176 -12.50 8.71 -0.90
CA ILE A 176 -11.77 7.51 -1.28
C ILE A 176 -12.53 6.29 -0.75
N ARG A 177 -13.08 5.45 -1.63
CA ARG A 177 -13.73 4.20 -1.23
C ARG A 177 -12.78 3.02 -1.28
N SER A 178 -11.84 3.01 -2.20
CA SER A 178 -10.83 1.97 -2.36
C SER A 178 -9.63 2.56 -3.08
N PHE A 179 -8.48 1.93 -2.96
CA PHE A 179 -7.31 2.37 -3.71
C PHE A 179 -6.33 1.24 -3.99
N SER A 180 -5.51 1.46 -5.00
CA SER A 180 -4.52 0.51 -5.47
C SER A 180 -3.17 1.19 -5.65
N LEU A 181 -2.12 0.49 -5.27
CA LEU A 181 -0.74 0.91 -5.50
C LEU A 181 0.00 -0.25 -6.17
N TYR A 182 0.67 0.01 -7.29
CA TYR A 182 1.30 -1.04 -8.06
C TYR A 182 2.42 -0.59 -8.98
N ASP A 183 3.24 -1.56 -9.36
CA ASP A 183 4.26 -1.47 -10.40
C ASP A 183 3.61 -1.79 -11.75
N ASP A 184 3.60 -0.81 -12.66
CA ASP A 184 2.89 -0.87 -13.93
C ASP A 184 3.31 -2.09 -14.77
N LYS A 185 4.62 -2.34 -14.84
CA LYS A 185 5.26 -3.42 -15.62
C LYS A 185 4.64 -4.80 -15.41
N TYR A 186 4.15 -5.08 -14.21
CA TYR A 186 3.60 -6.40 -13.86
C TYR A 186 2.08 -6.47 -13.88
N VAL A 187 1.41 -5.35 -14.11
CA VAL A 187 -0.05 -5.21 -14.03
C VAL A 187 -0.65 -4.74 -15.37
N VAL A 188 0.18 -4.48 -16.39
CA VAL A 188 -0.25 -4.21 -17.78
C VAL A 188 -1.07 -5.41 -18.31
N GLY A 189 -2.38 -5.28 -18.24
CA GLY A 189 -3.36 -6.33 -18.53
C GLY A 189 -4.73 -6.06 -17.91
N THR A 190 -4.83 -5.18 -16.90
CA THR A 190 -6.11 -4.77 -16.29
C THR A 190 -6.58 -3.36 -16.65
N MET A 191 -5.72 -2.52 -17.22
CA MET A 191 -6.13 -1.23 -17.78
C MET A 191 -6.10 -1.33 -19.30
N GLY A 192 -7.28 -1.47 -19.91
CA GLY A 192 -7.43 -1.05 -21.29
C GLY A 192 -6.97 0.41 -21.35
N TYR A 193 -5.95 0.67 -22.16
CA TYR A 193 -5.49 2.03 -22.40
C TYR A 193 -6.71 2.88 -22.71
N ILE A 194 -6.80 4.02 -22.02
CA ILE A 194 -7.73 5.09 -22.30
C ILE A 194 -7.54 5.43 -23.79
N GLU A 195 -8.48 5.00 -24.64
CA GLU A 195 -8.66 5.52 -26.00
C GLU A 195 -9.35 6.88 -25.96
#